data_AF-A0A944ZX65-F1
#
_entry.id   AF-A0A944ZX65-F1
#
_cell.length_a   1.000
_cell.length_b   1.000
_cell.length_c   1.000
_cell.angle_alpha   90.00
_cell.angle_beta   90.00
_cell.angle_gamma   90.00
#
_symmetry.space_group_name_H-M   'P 1'
#
loop_
_entity.id
_entity.type
_entity.pdbx_description
1 polymer ?
#
loop_
_entity_poly.entity_id
_entity_poly.type
_entity_poly.pdbx_seq_one_letter_code
_entity_poly.pdbx_strand_id
1 'polypeptide(L)'
;MNLPPKTETDEVICQCYQVTESTIRKAIAAECLNDIDSVTKACEAGGGCHSCHILLQLFIDQYQEKTTAMEDLVHDHAQKVKKKGILSRFFNKFQGE
;
A
#
# COMPACT_ATOMS: atom_id res chain seq x y z
N MET A 1 -1.74 12.50 -33.07
CA MET A 1 -0.74 11.40 -33.00
C MET A 1 -1.48 10.17 -32.50
N ASN A 2 -1.38 9.03 -33.19
CA ASN A 2 -2.04 7.80 -32.77
C ASN A 2 -1.13 7.10 -31.75
N LEU A 3 -1.58 6.97 -30.49
CA LEU A 3 -0.84 6.27 -29.44
C LEU A 3 -1.06 4.76 -29.64
N PRO A 4 -0.01 3.93 -29.75
CA PRO A 4 -0.19 2.50 -29.88
C PRO A 4 -0.88 1.91 -28.63
N PRO A 5 -1.67 0.83 -28.77
CA PRO A 5 -2.31 0.19 -27.64
C PRO A 5 -1.24 -0.31 -26.65
N LYS A 6 -1.43 -0.02 -25.35
CA LYS A 6 -0.58 -0.57 -24.28
C LYS A 6 -0.75 -2.08 -24.28
N THR A 7 0.25 -2.81 -24.77
CA THR A 7 0.39 -4.24 -24.51
C THR A 7 0.80 -4.43 -23.05
N GLU A 8 -0.01 -5.17 -22.29
CA GLU A 8 0.26 -5.49 -20.88
C GLU A 8 1.37 -6.56 -20.76
N THR A 9 2.59 -6.22 -21.18
CA THR A 9 3.77 -7.05 -20.92
C THR A 9 4.29 -6.72 -19.53
N ASP A 10 4.37 -7.71 -18.64
CA ASP A 10 4.96 -7.56 -17.30
C ASP A 10 6.47 -7.29 -17.44
N GLU A 11 6.89 -6.08 -17.11
CA GLU A 11 8.25 -5.58 -17.35
C GLU A 11 9.24 -6.21 -16.35
N VAL A 12 10.41 -6.63 -16.85
CA VAL A 12 11.51 -7.09 -16.01
C VAL A 12 12.25 -5.88 -15.45
N ILE A 13 12.15 -5.69 -14.13
CA ILE A 13 12.73 -4.55 -13.42
C ILE A 13 14.14 -4.87 -12.93
N CYS A 14 14.36 -6.08 -12.39
CA CYS A 14 15.69 -6.53 -11.97
C CYS A 14 16.27 -7.49 -13.02
N GLN A 15 17.17 -6.99 -13.87
CA GLN A 15 17.81 -7.80 -14.93
C GLN A 15 18.81 -8.84 -14.38
N CYS A 16 19.33 -8.67 -13.17
CA CYS A 16 20.25 -9.65 -12.57
C CYS A 16 19.55 -10.98 -12.24
N TYR A 17 18.35 -10.89 -11.67
CA TYR A 17 17.58 -12.03 -11.17
C TYR A 17 16.28 -12.26 -11.98
N GLN A 18 16.11 -11.52 -13.07
CA GLN A 18 14.94 -11.60 -13.96
C GLN A 18 13.59 -11.42 -13.22
N VAL A 19 13.55 -10.49 -12.26
CA VAL A 19 12.35 -10.22 -11.44
C VAL A 19 11.49 -9.13 -12.08
N THR A 20 10.20 -9.42 -12.23
CA THR A 20 9.23 -8.51 -12.86
C THR A 20 8.61 -7.51 -11.90
N GLU A 21 8.04 -6.44 -12.45
CA GLU A 21 7.29 -5.43 -11.69
C GLU A 21 6.16 -6.08 -10.88
N SER A 22 5.37 -6.96 -11.50
CA SER A 22 4.24 -7.59 -10.79
C SER A 22 4.69 -8.43 -9.59
N THR A 23 5.85 -9.10 -9.70
CA THR A 23 6.44 -9.89 -8.62
C THR A 23 6.87 -8.99 -7.46
N ILE A 24 7.58 -7.90 -7.75
CA ILE A 24 8.06 -6.95 -6.74
C ILE A 24 6.87 -6.31 -6.00
N ARG A 25 5.87 -5.83 -6.74
CA ARG A 25 4.69 -5.20 -6.14
C ARG A 25 3.89 -6.17 -5.27
N LYS A 26 3.76 -7.43 -5.69
CA LYS A 26 3.13 -8.47 -4.88
C LYS A 26 3.90 -8.73 -3.59
N ALA A 27 5.23 -8.82 -3.64
CA ALA A 27 6.06 -9.01 -2.46
C ALA A 27 5.92 -7.84 -1.46
N ILE A 28 6.00 -6.60 -1.95
CA ILE A 28 5.80 -5.40 -1.13
C ILE A 28 4.43 -5.44 -0.43
N ALA A 29 3.37 -5.76 -1.18
CA ALA A 29 2.02 -5.74 -0.66
C ALA A 29 1.68 -6.92 0.28
N ALA A 30 2.29 -8.08 0.09
CA ALA A 30 2.01 -9.29 0.89
C ALA A 30 2.51 -9.14 2.34
N GLU A 31 3.62 -8.45 2.53
CA GLU A 31 4.31 -8.34 3.82
C GLU A 31 4.48 -6.89 4.30
N CYS A 32 3.87 -5.93 3.59
CA CYS A 32 3.97 -4.49 3.86
C CYS A 32 5.43 -4.00 3.92
N LEU A 33 6.26 -4.45 2.97
CA LEU A 33 7.70 -4.16 2.96
C LEU A 33 7.95 -2.65 2.79
N ASN A 34 8.88 -2.11 3.58
CA ASN A 34 9.14 -0.67 3.65
C ASN A 34 10.61 -0.29 3.35
N ASP A 35 11.45 -1.26 2.97
CA ASP A 35 12.86 -1.06 2.64
C ASP A 35 13.35 -2.06 1.58
N ILE A 36 14.45 -1.71 0.90
CA ILE A 36 15.01 -2.50 -0.20
C ILE A 36 15.60 -3.84 0.28
N ASP A 37 16.18 -3.91 1.48
CA ASP A 37 16.75 -5.16 1.99
C ASP A 37 15.65 -6.19 2.22
N SER A 38 14.50 -5.76 2.73
CA SER A 38 13.32 -6.61 2.89
C SER A 38 12.73 -7.05 1.55
N VAL A 39 12.67 -6.16 0.55
CA VAL A 39 12.28 -6.54 -0.83
C VAL A 39 13.26 -7.56 -1.42
N THR A 40 14.56 -7.38 -1.20
CA THR A 40 15.61 -8.29 -1.66
C THR A 40 15.46 -9.65 -1.01
N LYS A 41 15.19 -9.71 0.30
CA LYS A 41 14.93 -10.99 1.00
C LYS A 41 13.68 -11.69 0.49
N ALA A 42 12.65 -10.94 0.11
CA ALA A 42 11.37 -11.50 -0.32
C ALA A 42 11.39 -12.03 -1.76
N CYS A 43 12.13 -11.38 -2.68
CA CYS A 43 12.07 -11.73 -4.11
C CYS A 43 13.40 -11.60 -4.88
N GLU A 44 14.54 -11.48 -4.18
CA GLU A 44 15.91 -11.34 -4.73
C GLU A 44 16.18 -10.05 -5.53
N ALA A 45 15.14 -9.30 -5.92
CA ALA A 45 15.27 -8.04 -6.62
C ALA A 45 16.08 -7.04 -5.79
N GLY A 46 17.16 -6.51 -6.37
CA GLY A 46 18.04 -5.57 -5.70
C GLY A 46 19.29 -6.18 -5.06
N GLY A 47 19.46 -7.51 -5.06
CA GLY A 47 20.66 -8.15 -4.50
C GLY A 47 21.93 -8.14 -5.37
N GLY A 48 21.85 -7.56 -6.58
CA GLY A 48 22.85 -7.70 -7.64
C GLY A 48 23.62 -6.41 -7.92
N CYS A 49 23.53 -5.87 -9.14
CA CYS A 49 24.23 -4.64 -9.52
C CYS A 49 23.59 -3.34 -8.98
N HIS A 50 22.45 -3.45 -8.27
CA HIS A 50 21.68 -2.37 -7.66
C HIS A 50 21.09 -1.32 -8.64
N SER A 51 21.16 -1.54 -9.95
CA SER A 51 20.60 -0.60 -10.94
C SER A 51 19.09 -0.39 -10.84
N CYS A 52 18.36 -1.38 -10.29
CA CYS A 52 16.92 -1.30 -10.09
C CYS A 52 16.49 -0.61 -8.79
N HIS A 53 17.42 -0.25 -7.89
CA HIS A 53 17.08 0.26 -6.54
C HIS A 53 16.18 1.51 -6.58
N ILE A 54 16.36 2.40 -7.55
CA ILE A 54 15.50 3.59 -7.72
C ILE A 54 14.05 3.19 -7.98
N LEU A 55 13.83 2.18 -8.84
CA LEU A 55 12.48 1.67 -9.13
C LEU A 55 11.89 0.90 -7.95
N LEU A 56 12.71 0.16 -7.21
CA LEU A 56 12.28 -0.51 -5.98
C LEU A 56 11.79 0.50 -4.94
N GLN A 57 12.56 1.57 -4.70
CA GLN A 57 12.16 2.64 -3.79
C GLN A 57 10.85 3.29 -4.23
N LEU A 58 10.71 3.59 -5.53
CA LEU A 58 9.46 4.14 -6.07
C LEU A 58 8.25 3.23 -5.81
N PHE A 59 8.41 1.91 -5.95
CA PHE A 59 7.30 0.98 -5.69
C PHE A 59 6.93 0.88 -4.21
N ILE A 60 7.92 0.97 -3.32
CA ILE A 60 7.71 1.03 -1.86
C ILE A 60 6.94 2.31 -1.51
N ASP A 61 7.42 3.47 -1.97
CA ASP A 61 6.82 4.77 -1.69
C ASP A 61 5.37 4.81 -2.19
N GLN A 62 5.11 4.34 -3.43
CA GLN A 62 3.77 4.24 -3.99
C GLN A 62 2.84 3.33 -3.18
N TYR A 63 3.36 2.28 -2.56
CA TYR A 63 2.56 1.40 -1.71
C TYR A 63 2.21 2.08 -0.38
N GLN A 64 3.17 2.80 0.21
CA GLN A 64 2.96 3.56 1.44
C GLN A 64 1.96 4.71 1.25
N GLU A 65 2.08 5.50 0.19
CA GLU A 65 1.14 6.58 -0.14
C GLU A 65 -0.29 6.07 -0.32
N LYS A 66 -0.46 4.91 -0.96
CA LYS A 66 -1.78 4.28 -1.10
C LYS A 66 -2.35 3.84 0.23
N THR A 67 -1.49 3.39 1.14
CA THR A 67 -1.90 2.89 2.46
C THR A 67 -2.31 4.04 3.38
N THR A 68 -1.53 5.12 3.43
CA THR A 68 -1.84 6.31 4.24
C THR A 68 -3.09 7.02 3.74
N ALA A 69 -3.27 7.17 2.43
CA ALA A 69 -4.47 7.78 1.86
C ALA A 69 -5.74 6.99 2.20
N MET A 70 -5.68 5.66 2.25
CA MET A 70 -6.80 4.83 2.67
C MET A 70 -7.12 5.00 4.17
N GLU A 71 -6.10 5.02 5.02
CA GLU A 71 -6.27 5.20 6.46
C GLU A 71 -6.95 6.52 6.80
N ASP A 72 -6.55 7.62 6.14
CA ASP A 72 -7.14 8.95 6.30
C ASP A 72 -8.64 8.94 5.93
N LEU A 73 -8.99 8.33 4.79
CA LEU A 73 -10.38 8.21 4.34
C LEU A 73 -11.25 7.37 5.30
N VAL A 74 -10.69 6.29 5.85
CA VAL A 74 -11.41 5.45 6.84
C VAL A 74 -11.64 6.22 8.13
N HIS A 75 -10.66 7.02 8.58
CA HIS A 75 -10.77 7.82 9.80
C HIS A 75 -11.88 8.88 9.69
N ASP A 76 -11.94 9.60 8.57
CA ASP A 76 -12.96 10.63 8.33
C ASP A 76 -14.38 10.07 8.29
N HIS A 77 -14.56 8.87 7.72
CA HIS A 77 -15.88 8.24 7.66
C HIS A 77 -16.32 7.68 9.03
N ALA A 78 -15.40 7.17 9.84
CA ALA A 78 -15.69 6.65 11.19
C ALA A 78 -16.16 7.74 12.16
N GLN A 79 -15.71 8.99 11.99
CA GLN A 79 -16.13 10.12 12.84
C GLN A 79 -17.58 10.55 12.59
N LYS A 80 -18.15 10.29 11.40
CA LYS A 80 -19.53 10.68 11.05
C LYS A 80 -20.60 9.75 11.63
N VAL A 81 -20.26 8.47 11.87
CA VAL A 81 -21.20 7.47 12.43
C VAL A 81 -21.51 7.73 13.92
N LYS A 82 -20.65 8.46 14.64
CA LYS A 82 -20.87 8.83 16.06
C LYS A 82 -21.77 10.06 16.26
N LYS A 83 -22.36 10.65 15.23
CA LYS A 83 -23.44 11.65 15.41
C LYS A 83 -24.76 10.95 15.70
N LYS A 84 -24.84 10.55 16.95
CA LYS A 84 -25.94 10.08 17.77
C LYS A 84 -27.18 10.98 17.64
N GLY A 85 -27.86 10.95 16.50
CA GLY A 85 -29.31 11.15 16.47
C GLY A 85 -29.92 9.97 17.24
N ILE A 86 -30.82 10.25 18.18
CA ILE A 86 -31.70 9.29 18.90
C ILE A 86 -31.24 8.79 20.30
N LEU A 87 -29.96 8.79 20.67
CA LEU A 87 -29.53 8.27 22.00
C LEU A 87 -29.01 9.34 22.99
N SER A 88 -29.52 10.58 22.94
CA SER A 88 -29.23 11.60 23.98
C SER A 88 -30.20 11.60 25.16
N ARG A 89 -31.32 10.86 25.11
CA ARG A 89 -32.39 10.90 26.14
C ARG A 89 -32.44 9.74 27.13
N PHE A 90 -31.64 8.69 26.95
CA PHE A 90 -31.78 7.45 27.72
C PHE A 90 -30.73 7.22 28.83
N PHE A 91 -29.67 8.02 28.92
CA PHE A 91 -28.53 7.71 29.79
C PHE A 91 -28.42 8.57 31.06
N ASN A 92 -29.52 9.16 31.54
CA ASN A 92 -29.50 10.02 32.74
C ASN A 92 -30.64 9.76 33.76
N LYS A 93 -31.08 8.50 33.93
CA LYS A 93 -32.18 8.20 34.88
C LYS A 93 -32.08 6.87 35.66
N PHE A 94 -30.90 6.29 35.88
CA PHE A 94 -30.79 5.07 36.71
C PHE A 94 -29.53 5.03 37.60
N GLN A 95 -29.26 6.12 38.32
CA GLN A 95 -28.54 6.02 39.60
C GLN A 95 -29.49 6.52 40.69
N GLY A 96 -30.19 5.56 41.27
CA GLY A 96 -31.05 5.72 42.42
C GLY A 96 -31.21 4.33 43.01
N GLU A 97 -30.34 4.03 43.96
CA GLU A 97 -30.55 3.23 45.19
C GLU A 97 -29.30 3.37 46.06
#